data_AF-A0A1F2U2K1-F1
#
_entry.id   AF-A0A1F2U2K1-F1
#
_cell.length_a   1.000
_cell.length_b   1.000
_cell.length_c   1.000
_cell.angle_alpha   90.00
_cell.angle_beta   90.00
_cell.angle_gamma   90.00
#
_symmetry.space_group_name_H-M   'P 1'
#
loop_
_entity.id
_entity.type
_entity.pdbx_description
1 polymer ?
#
loop_
_entity_poly.entity_id
_entity_poly.type
_entity_poly.pdbx_seq_one_letter_code
_entity_poly.pdbx_strand_id
1 'polypeptide(L)'
;MKHALFCVVALLAATTAAAQDPLSVARDLYASAAYEDALSALSGVEESAPELALQVDEYRAFSLFALGRTDEATSAVEAVIRRDPLAVPDPRDASPRITTLFGDVRKRLLPDLIREGYRSARATMDKGDMAGAVAQLTRVKGLLDHARTIGAVDEAFTDMGVLVNGFLDLARSVAELATSAAVAEAAAAPSAPAAATSAASAAASVLNRPARVFSAADIDVTAPQTIRQQVPVVPYSLARAIPAGQASGVLELLIDEEGNVEQAVMRQTVNPFFDAAVLTAARSWQYRPATKDGQAVRYVKRIGVSVALGAR
;
A
#
# COMPACT_ATOMS: atom_id res chain seq x y z
N MET A 1 56.22 25.80 30.58
CA MET A 1 56.16 25.89 29.11
C MET A 1 55.86 24.50 28.59
N LYS A 2 54.59 24.21 28.29
CA LYS A 2 54.04 24.02 26.93
C LYS A 2 54.59 22.77 26.24
N HIS A 3 53.75 21.73 26.11
CA HIS A 3 53.52 20.89 24.92
C HIS A 3 52.32 19.98 25.27
N ALA A 4 51.10 20.50 25.14
CA ALA A 4 50.27 20.40 23.94
C ALA A 4 49.83 18.95 23.67
N LEU A 5 48.69 18.62 24.28
CA LEU A 5 47.86 17.43 24.08
C LEU A 5 47.46 17.33 22.60
N PHE A 6 48.04 16.39 21.87
CA PHE A 6 47.61 16.07 20.51
C PHE A 6 46.41 15.13 20.62
N CYS A 7 45.21 15.70 20.75
CA CYS A 7 43.96 14.97 20.59
C CYS A 7 43.93 14.37 19.17
N VAL A 8 44.07 13.05 19.09
CA VAL A 8 43.70 12.26 17.93
C VAL A 8 42.21 12.52 17.70
N VAL A 9 41.90 13.44 16.80
CA VAL A 9 40.57 13.56 16.21
C VAL A 9 40.41 12.32 15.34
N ALA A 10 39.89 11.26 15.94
CA ALA A 10 39.26 10.19 15.19
C ALA A 10 38.10 10.85 14.43
N LEU A 11 38.34 11.16 13.16
CA LEU A 11 37.28 11.37 12.19
C LEU A 11 36.49 10.06 12.16
N LEU A 12 35.46 9.99 13.01
CA LEU A 12 34.28 9.19 12.77
C LEU A 12 33.69 9.70 11.46
N ALA A 13 34.21 9.19 10.34
CA ALA A 13 33.46 9.04 9.13
C ALA A 13 32.34 8.03 9.43
N ALA A 14 31.37 8.47 10.22
CA ALA A 14 30.00 8.04 10.05
C ALA A 14 29.56 8.63 8.71
N THR A 15 30.10 8.07 7.62
CA THR A 15 29.40 8.07 6.34
C THR A 15 28.05 7.47 6.67
N THR A 16 27.06 8.35 6.76
CA THR A 16 25.70 8.06 6.38
C THR A 16 25.76 7.18 5.14
N ALA A 17 25.73 5.87 5.34
CA ALA A 17 25.29 4.90 4.34
C ALA A 17 23.82 5.24 4.09
N ALA A 18 23.59 6.33 3.35
CA ALA A 18 22.37 6.48 2.60
C ALA A 18 22.32 5.23 1.73
N ALA A 19 21.39 4.34 2.09
CA ALA A 19 21.10 3.06 1.48
C ALA A 19 21.59 2.97 0.02
N GLN A 20 22.68 2.25 -0.21
CA GLN A 20 22.96 1.75 -1.54
C GLN A 20 21.79 0.83 -1.87
N ASP A 21 21.06 1.11 -2.95
CA ASP A 21 20.02 0.21 -3.45
C ASP A 21 20.65 -1.18 -3.58
N PRO A 22 20.23 -2.19 -2.78
CA PRO A 22 20.89 -3.49 -2.76
C PRO A 22 20.93 -4.15 -4.16
N LEU A 23 19.99 -3.81 -5.04
CA LEU A 23 19.93 -4.32 -6.41
C LEU A 23 20.80 -3.56 -7.41
N SER A 24 21.32 -2.37 -7.08
CA SER A 24 22.04 -1.51 -8.02
C SER A 24 23.18 -2.24 -8.71
N VAL A 25 24.02 -2.95 -7.95
CA VAL A 25 25.15 -3.72 -8.49
C VAL A 25 24.68 -4.80 -9.47
N ALA A 26 23.64 -5.55 -9.12
CA ALA A 26 23.10 -6.59 -9.99
C ALA A 26 22.50 -6.00 -11.28
N ARG A 27 21.83 -4.85 -11.21
CA ARG A 27 21.28 -4.15 -12.38
C ARG A 27 22.38 -3.63 -13.30
N ASP A 28 23.46 -3.07 -12.75
CA ASP A 28 24.60 -2.59 -13.53
C ASP A 28 25.34 -3.74 -14.23
N LEU A 29 25.50 -4.88 -13.54
CA LEU A 29 26.06 -6.11 -14.13
C LEU A 29 25.16 -6.67 -15.24
N TYR A 30 23.84 -6.67 -15.04
CA TYR A 30 22.88 -7.04 -16.07
C TYR A 30 22.97 -6.12 -17.29
N ALA A 31 22.97 -4.80 -17.08
CA ALA A 31 23.02 -3.80 -18.14
C ALA A 31 24.33 -3.84 -18.95
N SER A 32 25.43 -4.27 -18.33
CA SER A 32 26.73 -4.50 -18.98
C SER A 32 26.89 -5.89 -19.61
N ALA A 33 25.82 -6.70 -19.62
CA ALA A 33 25.80 -8.08 -20.11
C ALA A 33 26.71 -9.07 -19.35
N ALA A 34 27.11 -8.72 -18.12
CA ALA A 34 27.84 -9.59 -17.20
C ALA A 34 26.87 -10.48 -16.41
N TYR A 35 26.15 -11.37 -17.11
CA TYR A 35 25.01 -12.09 -16.55
C TYR A 35 25.35 -13.09 -15.43
N GLU A 36 26.50 -13.78 -15.50
CA GLU A 36 26.93 -14.70 -14.43
C GLU A 36 27.31 -13.95 -13.15
N ASP A 37 27.95 -12.78 -13.30
CA ASP A 37 28.28 -11.90 -12.18
C ASP A 37 27.00 -11.30 -11.58
N ALA A 38 26.03 -10.92 -12.42
CA ALA A 38 24.72 -10.46 -11.97
C ALA A 38 24.00 -11.54 -11.14
N LEU A 39 24.00 -12.80 -11.60
CA LEU A 39 23.43 -13.92 -10.83
C LEU A 39 24.11 -14.11 -9.47
N SER A 40 25.44 -13.97 -9.43
CA SER A 40 26.20 -14.05 -8.17
C SER A 40 25.84 -12.91 -7.21
N ALA A 41 25.73 -11.68 -7.72
CA ALA A 41 25.30 -10.52 -6.92
C ALA A 41 23.87 -10.68 -6.40
N LEU A 42 22.96 -11.19 -7.22
CA LEU A 42 21.55 -11.42 -6.86
C LEU A 42 21.39 -12.40 -5.70
N SER A 43 22.22 -13.46 -5.63
CA SER A 43 22.20 -14.40 -4.50
C SER A 43 22.55 -13.71 -3.17
N GLY A 44 23.47 -12.74 -3.17
CA GLY A 44 23.79 -11.95 -1.99
C GLY A 44 22.65 -11.00 -1.57
N VAL A 45 21.91 -10.46 -2.54
CA VAL A 45 20.72 -9.62 -2.28
C VAL A 45 19.58 -10.45 -1.71
N GLU A 46 19.36 -11.68 -2.20
CA GLU A 46 18.32 -12.57 -1.69
C GLU A 46 18.48 -12.86 -0.18
N GLU A 47 19.72 -13.05 0.28
CA GLU A 47 20.02 -13.30 1.69
C GLU A 47 19.90 -12.04 2.56
N SER A 48 20.30 -10.89 2.03
CA SER A 48 20.39 -9.63 2.80
C SER A 48 19.13 -8.76 2.76
N ALA A 49 18.31 -8.89 1.70
CA ALA A 49 17.14 -8.06 1.44
C ALA A 49 15.97 -8.92 0.89
N PRO A 50 15.34 -9.78 1.73
CA PRO A 50 14.26 -10.67 1.30
C PRO A 50 13.01 -9.93 0.79
N GLU A 51 12.82 -8.66 1.15
CA GLU A 51 11.76 -7.80 0.63
C GLU A 51 11.91 -7.52 -0.87
N LEU A 52 13.11 -7.68 -1.44
CA LEU A 52 13.41 -7.51 -2.86
C LEU A 52 13.31 -8.81 -3.65
N ALA A 53 12.82 -9.90 -3.04
CA ALA A 53 12.83 -11.22 -3.67
C ALA A 53 12.09 -11.26 -5.02
N LEU A 54 11.05 -10.45 -5.21
CA LEU A 54 10.37 -10.36 -6.51
C LEU A 54 11.30 -9.83 -7.61
N GLN A 55 11.98 -8.72 -7.34
CA GLN A 55 12.91 -8.11 -8.27
C GLN A 55 14.16 -8.98 -8.47
N VAL A 56 14.61 -9.67 -7.42
CA VAL A 56 15.71 -10.63 -7.53
C VAL A 56 15.37 -11.74 -8.51
N ASP A 57 14.20 -12.36 -8.37
CA ASP A 57 13.76 -13.43 -9.28
C ASP A 57 13.53 -12.92 -10.71
N GLU A 58 13.10 -11.67 -10.88
CA GLU A 58 12.94 -11.03 -12.18
C GLU A 58 14.28 -10.86 -12.92
N TYR A 59 15.27 -10.21 -12.30
CA TYR A 59 16.59 -10.06 -12.92
C TYR A 59 17.33 -11.39 -13.06
N ARG A 60 17.08 -12.36 -12.17
CA ARG A 60 17.57 -13.74 -12.30
C ARG A 60 17.00 -14.40 -13.56
N ALA A 61 15.68 -14.32 -13.77
CA ALA A 61 15.05 -14.83 -14.98
C ALA A 61 15.62 -14.19 -16.25
N PHE A 62 15.82 -12.87 -16.24
CA PHE A 62 16.38 -12.16 -17.39
C PHE A 62 17.82 -12.58 -17.70
N SER A 63 18.65 -12.71 -16.67
CA SER A 63 20.06 -13.10 -16.79
C SER A 63 20.19 -14.55 -17.28
N LEU A 64 19.43 -15.48 -16.70
CA LEU A 64 19.39 -16.89 -17.12
C LEU A 64 18.93 -17.04 -18.57
N PHE A 65 17.91 -16.25 -18.97
CA PHE A 65 17.43 -16.26 -20.33
C PHE A 65 18.49 -15.77 -21.32
N ALA A 66 19.20 -14.68 -20.98
CA ALA A 66 20.27 -14.13 -21.81
C ALA A 66 21.46 -15.09 -21.96
N LEU A 67 21.72 -15.93 -20.96
CA LEU A 67 22.71 -17.00 -20.99
C LEU A 67 22.25 -18.26 -21.76
N GLY A 68 21.00 -18.30 -22.24
CA GLY A 68 20.42 -19.47 -22.91
C GLY A 68 20.00 -20.60 -21.96
N ARG A 69 20.07 -20.39 -20.65
CA ARG A 69 19.68 -21.34 -19.59
C ARG A 69 18.17 -21.34 -19.42
N THR A 70 17.47 -21.80 -20.46
CA THR A 70 16.02 -21.61 -20.65
C THR A 70 15.18 -22.32 -19.59
N ASP A 71 15.57 -23.50 -19.13
CA ASP A 71 14.85 -24.24 -18.09
C ASP A 71 14.91 -23.51 -16.75
N GLU A 72 16.10 -23.03 -16.36
CA GLU A 72 16.29 -22.27 -15.13
C GLU A 72 15.60 -20.90 -15.19
N ALA A 73 15.67 -20.23 -16.36
CA ALA A 73 14.90 -19.01 -16.58
C ALA A 73 13.40 -19.27 -16.42
N THR A 74 12.90 -20.38 -16.94
CA THR A 74 11.49 -20.78 -16.76
C THR A 74 11.15 -20.96 -15.28
N SER A 75 11.98 -21.68 -14.52
CA SER A 75 11.78 -21.83 -13.07
C SER A 75 11.79 -20.50 -12.31
N ALA A 76 12.68 -19.57 -12.67
CA ALA A 76 12.71 -18.22 -12.10
C ALA A 76 11.44 -17.43 -12.43
N VAL A 77 10.97 -17.47 -13.69
CA VAL A 77 9.68 -16.86 -14.09
C VAL A 77 8.51 -17.46 -13.32
N GLU A 78 8.50 -18.78 -13.09
CA GLU A 78 7.47 -19.40 -12.26
C GLU A 78 7.48 -18.89 -10.81
N ALA A 79 8.66 -18.66 -10.24
CA ALA A 79 8.78 -18.09 -8.89
C ALA A 79 8.21 -16.67 -8.81
N VAL A 80 8.51 -15.83 -9.81
CA VAL A 80 7.93 -14.48 -9.95
C VAL A 80 6.40 -14.55 -9.99
N ILE A 81 5.83 -15.40 -10.86
CA ILE A 81 4.38 -15.51 -11.06
C ILE A 81 3.68 -16.11 -9.83
N ARG A 82 4.30 -17.03 -9.09
CA ARG A 82 3.71 -17.53 -7.84
C ARG A 82 3.64 -16.45 -6.76
N ARG A 83 4.63 -15.54 -6.69
CA ARG A 83 4.66 -14.44 -5.74
C ARG A 83 3.68 -13.33 -6.13
N ASP A 84 3.71 -12.92 -7.39
CA ASP A 84 2.78 -11.96 -7.98
C ASP A 84 2.29 -12.46 -9.35
N PRO A 85 1.09 -13.08 -9.40
CA PRO A 85 0.56 -13.66 -10.64
C PRO A 85 0.27 -12.65 -11.74
N LEU A 86 0.16 -11.36 -11.40
CA LEU A 86 -0.11 -10.28 -12.34
C LEU A 86 1.14 -9.44 -12.63
N ALA A 87 2.31 -9.82 -12.10
CA ALA A 87 3.57 -9.15 -12.38
C ALA A 87 3.82 -9.12 -13.90
N VAL A 88 4.04 -7.93 -14.42
CA VAL A 88 4.42 -7.71 -15.82
C VAL A 88 5.86 -7.22 -15.82
N PRO A 89 6.77 -7.89 -16.55
CA PRO A 89 8.15 -7.44 -16.61
C PRO A 89 8.24 -6.06 -17.29
N ASP A 90 9.16 -5.20 -16.81
CA ASP A 90 9.35 -3.87 -17.42
C ASP A 90 9.81 -4.03 -18.89
N PRO A 91 9.09 -3.45 -19.87
CA PRO A 91 9.46 -3.58 -21.28
C PRO A 91 10.80 -2.93 -21.64
N ARG A 92 11.39 -2.11 -20.77
CA ARG A 92 12.73 -1.55 -20.96
C ARG A 92 13.83 -2.56 -20.65
N ASP A 93 13.57 -3.48 -19.72
CA ASP A 93 14.54 -4.46 -19.25
C ASP A 93 14.29 -5.84 -19.88
N ALA A 94 13.04 -6.17 -20.22
CA ALA A 94 12.67 -7.46 -20.79
C ALA A 94 12.61 -7.43 -22.33
N SER A 95 13.33 -8.36 -22.97
CA SER A 95 13.22 -8.59 -24.41
C SER A 95 11.84 -9.16 -24.80
N PRO A 96 11.38 -9.00 -26.06
CA PRO A 96 10.09 -9.55 -26.50
C PRO A 96 9.95 -11.06 -26.25
N ARG A 97 11.04 -11.83 -26.34
CA ARG A 97 11.03 -13.27 -26.07
C ARG A 97 10.81 -13.57 -24.59
N ILE A 98 11.39 -12.77 -23.69
CA ILE A 98 11.15 -12.88 -22.24
C ILE A 98 9.68 -12.55 -21.95
N THR A 99 9.12 -11.50 -22.56
CA THR A 99 7.70 -11.17 -22.39
C THR A 99 6.79 -12.32 -22.83
N THR A 100 7.11 -12.99 -23.93
CA THR A 100 6.38 -14.20 -24.36
C THR A 100 6.51 -15.33 -23.35
N LEU A 101 7.72 -15.61 -22.83
CA LEU A 101 7.94 -16.63 -21.81
C LEU A 101 7.09 -16.37 -20.56
N PHE A 102 7.06 -15.13 -20.07
CA PHE A 102 6.20 -14.74 -18.95
C PHE A 102 4.71 -14.98 -19.25
N GLY A 103 4.26 -14.64 -20.47
CA GLY A 103 2.88 -14.88 -20.90
C GLY A 103 2.52 -16.38 -20.91
N ASP A 104 3.39 -17.21 -21.45
CA ASP A 104 3.18 -18.66 -21.57
C ASP A 104 3.18 -19.34 -20.21
N VAL A 105 4.15 -19.01 -19.35
CA VAL A 105 4.22 -19.54 -17.99
C VAL A 105 3.02 -19.08 -17.17
N ARG A 106 2.61 -17.81 -17.29
CA ARG A 106 1.42 -17.30 -16.59
C ARG A 106 0.17 -18.05 -17.03
N LYS A 107 -0.03 -18.21 -18.34
CA LYS A 107 -1.17 -18.96 -18.89
C LYS A 107 -1.25 -20.38 -18.35
N ARG A 108 -0.10 -21.03 -18.13
CA ARG A 108 -0.01 -22.38 -17.56
C ARG A 108 -0.32 -22.42 -16.05
N LEU A 109 0.19 -21.46 -15.27
CA LEU A 109 0.07 -21.48 -13.80
C LEU A 109 -1.23 -20.90 -13.26
N LEU A 110 -1.82 -19.94 -13.96
CA LEU A 110 -2.97 -19.17 -13.47
C LEU A 110 -4.18 -20.03 -13.07
N PRO A 111 -4.56 -21.09 -13.81
CA PRO A 111 -5.68 -21.96 -13.43
C PRO A 111 -5.52 -22.57 -12.03
N ASP A 112 -4.32 -23.04 -11.68
CA ASP A 112 -4.06 -23.68 -10.39
C ASP A 112 -3.98 -22.66 -9.26
N LEU A 113 -3.36 -21.49 -9.52
CA LEU A 113 -3.30 -20.39 -8.55
C LEU A 113 -4.68 -19.84 -8.21
N ILE A 114 -5.61 -19.78 -9.18
CA ILE A 114 -7.01 -19.39 -8.93
C ILE A 114 -7.69 -20.41 -8.01
N ARG A 115 -7.54 -21.72 -8.27
CA ARG A 115 -8.15 -22.79 -7.47
C ARG A 115 -7.59 -22.81 -6.04
N GLU A 116 -6.29 -22.61 -5.89
CA GLU A 116 -5.63 -22.50 -4.59
C GLU A 116 -6.09 -21.27 -3.82
N GLY A 117 -6.12 -20.09 -4.47
CA GLY A 117 -6.60 -18.86 -3.87
C GLY A 117 -8.05 -18.95 -3.42
N TYR A 118 -8.93 -19.59 -4.21
CA TYR A 118 -10.32 -19.82 -3.83
C TYR A 118 -10.45 -20.76 -2.62
N ARG A 119 -9.68 -21.87 -2.59
CA ARG A 119 -9.66 -22.77 -1.41
C ARG A 119 -9.17 -22.07 -0.16
N SER A 120 -8.14 -21.23 -0.27
CA SER A 120 -7.62 -20.42 0.83
C SER A 120 -8.68 -19.43 1.34
N ALA A 121 -9.36 -18.73 0.43
CA ALA A 121 -10.45 -17.81 0.76
C ALA A 121 -11.59 -18.50 1.53
N ARG A 122 -12.04 -19.67 1.05
CA ARG A 122 -13.04 -20.49 1.73
C ARG A 122 -12.60 -20.88 3.13
N ALA A 123 -11.36 -21.36 3.29
CA ALA A 123 -10.84 -21.71 4.62
C ALA A 123 -10.76 -20.50 5.58
N THR A 124 -10.52 -19.29 5.06
CA THR A 124 -10.54 -18.05 5.84
C THR A 124 -11.98 -17.68 6.26
N MET A 125 -12.96 -17.84 5.37
CA MET A 125 -14.39 -17.67 5.70
C MET A 125 -14.85 -18.67 6.76
N ASP A 126 -14.46 -19.94 6.63
CA ASP A 126 -14.82 -21.01 7.58
C ASP A 126 -14.27 -20.74 8.99
N LYS A 127 -13.19 -19.96 9.11
CA LYS A 127 -12.63 -19.47 10.39
C LYS A 127 -13.36 -18.25 10.96
N GLY A 128 -14.32 -17.69 10.23
CA GLY A 128 -15.05 -16.47 10.61
C GLY A 128 -14.34 -15.16 10.25
N ASP A 129 -13.15 -15.20 9.66
CA ASP A 129 -12.43 -13.99 9.22
C ASP A 129 -12.98 -13.51 7.87
N MET A 130 -14.09 -12.78 7.92
CA MET A 130 -14.73 -12.26 6.73
C MET A 130 -13.90 -11.16 6.05
N ALA A 131 -13.16 -10.36 6.82
CA ALA A 131 -12.33 -9.29 6.27
C ALA A 131 -11.16 -9.85 5.46
N GLY A 132 -10.45 -10.86 6.00
CA GLY A 132 -9.40 -11.58 5.29
C GLY A 132 -9.94 -12.30 4.05
N ALA A 133 -11.12 -12.93 4.16
CA ALA A 133 -11.77 -13.57 3.02
C ALA A 133 -12.12 -12.59 1.89
N VAL A 134 -12.61 -11.38 2.20
CA VAL A 134 -12.89 -10.34 1.18
C VAL A 134 -11.62 -9.97 0.41
N ALA A 135 -10.49 -9.80 1.10
CA ALA A 135 -9.21 -9.49 0.44
C ALA A 135 -8.77 -10.63 -0.49
N GLN A 136 -8.87 -11.88 -0.04
CA GLN A 136 -8.49 -13.06 -0.82
C GLN A 136 -9.42 -13.29 -2.01
N LEU A 137 -10.75 -13.20 -1.84
CA LEU A 137 -11.72 -13.33 -2.93
C LEU A 137 -11.57 -12.21 -3.97
N THR A 138 -11.26 -10.98 -3.54
CA THR A 138 -10.99 -9.86 -4.47
C THR A 138 -9.77 -10.16 -5.34
N ARG A 139 -8.71 -10.74 -4.76
CA ARG A 139 -7.54 -11.20 -5.52
C ARG A 139 -7.92 -12.30 -6.52
N VAL A 140 -8.65 -13.33 -6.08
CA VAL A 140 -9.11 -14.43 -6.95
C VAL A 140 -9.96 -13.90 -8.11
N LYS A 141 -10.85 -12.94 -7.85
CA LYS A 141 -11.65 -12.27 -8.89
C LYS A 141 -10.75 -11.59 -9.92
N GLY A 142 -9.74 -10.84 -9.48
CA GLY A 142 -8.77 -10.22 -10.38
C GLY A 142 -8.02 -11.23 -11.25
N LEU A 143 -7.64 -12.39 -10.68
CA LEU A 143 -6.99 -13.47 -11.43
C LEU A 143 -7.93 -14.12 -12.45
N LEU A 144 -9.20 -14.34 -12.09
CA LEU A 144 -10.23 -14.81 -13.02
C LEU A 144 -10.43 -13.85 -14.19
N ASP A 145 -10.51 -12.55 -13.90
CA ASP A 145 -10.64 -11.52 -14.92
C ASP A 145 -9.43 -11.50 -15.86
N HIS A 146 -8.21 -11.61 -15.33
CA HIS A 146 -7.00 -11.72 -16.15
C HIS A 146 -6.94 -13.02 -16.96
N ALA A 147 -7.35 -14.16 -16.39
CA ALA A 147 -7.40 -15.44 -17.10
C ALA A 147 -8.30 -15.35 -18.34
N ARG A 148 -9.43 -14.61 -18.25
CA ARG A 148 -10.31 -14.37 -19.39
C ARG A 148 -9.63 -13.58 -20.50
N THR A 149 -8.82 -12.57 -20.17
CA THR A 149 -8.17 -11.74 -21.20
C THR A 149 -7.10 -12.50 -21.97
N ILE A 150 -6.41 -13.45 -21.33
CA ILE A 150 -5.34 -14.24 -21.95
C ILE A 150 -5.83 -15.60 -22.52
N GLY A 151 -7.14 -15.86 -22.44
CA GLY A 151 -7.74 -17.12 -22.90
C GLY A 151 -7.24 -18.34 -22.13
N ALA A 152 -7.04 -18.21 -20.82
CA ALA A 152 -6.68 -19.27 -19.88
C ALA A 152 -7.90 -19.74 -19.06
N VAL A 153 -9.09 -19.73 -19.68
CA VAL A 153 -10.36 -20.03 -19.01
C VAL A 153 -11.11 -21.17 -19.68
N ASP A 154 -11.80 -21.92 -18.84
CA ASP A 154 -12.66 -23.05 -19.15
C ASP A 154 -14.01 -22.84 -18.46
N GLU A 155 -15.03 -23.63 -18.82
CA GLU A 155 -16.41 -23.48 -18.30
C GLU A 155 -16.46 -23.44 -16.77
N ALA A 156 -15.66 -24.30 -16.12
CA ALA A 156 -15.50 -24.33 -14.68
C ALA A 156 -15.05 -22.99 -14.06
N PHE A 157 -14.27 -22.17 -14.77
CA PHE A 157 -13.86 -20.84 -14.29
C PHE A 157 -14.94 -19.80 -14.46
N THR A 158 -15.87 -20.00 -15.40
CA THR A 158 -17.06 -19.15 -15.51
C THR A 158 -17.96 -19.37 -14.30
N ASP A 159 -18.23 -20.62 -13.95
CA ASP A 159 -18.99 -21.00 -12.75
C ASP A 159 -18.28 -20.56 -11.47
N MET A 160 -16.96 -20.76 -11.38
CA MET A 160 -16.14 -20.27 -10.27
C MET A 160 -16.27 -18.75 -10.12
N GLY A 161 -16.36 -18.00 -11.22
CA GLY A 161 -16.60 -16.55 -11.19
C GLY A 161 -17.92 -16.18 -10.54
N VAL A 162 -18.99 -16.93 -10.80
CA VAL A 162 -20.29 -16.74 -10.15
C VAL A 162 -20.18 -17.01 -8.65
N LEU A 163 -19.53 -18.12 -8.26
CA LEU A 163 -19.30 -18.46 -6.86
C LEU A 163 -18.49 -17.40 -6.12
N VAL A 164 -17.36 -16.97 -6.70
CA VAL A 164 -16.47 -15.95 -6.11
C VAL A 164 -17.22 -14.64 -5.88
N ASN A 165 -18.02 -14.18 -6.85
CA ASN A 165 -18.82 -12.97 -6.68
C ASN A 165 -19.84 -13.11 -5.54
N GLY A 166 -20.59 -14.23 -5.49
CA GLY A 166 -21.58 -14.47 -4.45
C GLY A 166 -20.97 -14.56 -3.04
N PHE A 167 -19.86 -15.28 -2.89
CA PHE A 167 -19.16 -15.36 -1.60
C PHE A 167 -18.54 -14.04 -1.17
N LEU A 168 -18.09 -13.22 -2.12
CA LEU A 168 -17.50 -11.92 -1.85
C LEU A 168 -18.56 -10.92 -1.39
N ASP A 169 -19.75 -10.92 -2.00
CA ASP A 169 -20.88 -10.10 -1.56
C ASP A 169 -21.36 -10.52 -0.17
N LEU A 170 -21.46 -11.84 0.07
CA LEU A 170 -21.79 -12.38 1.40
C LEU A 170 -20.75 -11.94 2.44
N ALA A 171 -19.47 -12.16 2.19
CA ALA A 171 -18.41 -11.83 3.14
C ALA A 171 -18.35 -10.32 3.45
N ARG A 172 -18.58 -9.46 2.45
CA ARG A 172 -18.70 -8.01 2.68
C ARG A 172 -19.87 -7.66 3.58
N SER A 173 -21.06 -8.21 3.31
CA SER A 173 -22.24 -7.92 4.13
C SER A 173 -22.04 -8.32 5.60
N VAL A 174 -21.40 -9.48 5.85
CA VAL A 174 -21.11 -9.94 7.21
C VAL A 174 -20.04 -9.07 7.87
N ALA A 175 -18.98 -8.69 7.14
CA ALA A 175 -17.93 -7.82 7.66
C ALA A 175 -18.46 -6.41 8.01
N GLU A 176 -19.37 -5.88 7.20
CA GLU A 176 -20.05 -4.61 7.44
C GLU A 176 -20.95 -4.69 8.68
N LEU A 177 -21.73 -5.76 8.83
CA LEU A 177 -22.55 -5.99 10.02
C LEU A 177 -21.69 -6.11 11.28
N ALA A 178 -20.59 -6.85 11.23
CA ALA A 178 -19.66 -6.99 12.36
C ALA A 178 -19.01 -5.66 12.74
N THR A 179 -18.61 -4.87 11.74
CA THR A 179 -18.07 -3.52 11.95
C THR A 179 -19.11 -2.60 12.58
N SER A 180 -20.34 -2.61 12.06
CA SER A 180 -21.44 -1.79 12.60
C SER A 180 -21.82 -2.18 14.02
N ALA A 181 -21.83 -3.48 14.35
CA ALA A 181 -22.09 -3.98 15.68
C ALA A 181 -21.00 -3.56 16.67
N ALA A 182 -19.72 -3.67 16.28
CA ALA A 182 -18.59 -3.23 17.11
C ALA A 182 -18.64 -1.71 17.40
N VAL A 183 -19.03 -0.90 16.41
CA VAL A 183 -19.21 0.55 16.60
C VAL A 183 -20.39 0.85 17.54
N ALA A 184 -21.50 0.11 17.43
CA ALA A 184 -22.65 0.28 18.32
C ALA A 184 -22.35 -0.16 19.76
N GLU A 185 -21.61 -1.25 19.95
CA GLU A 185 -21.19 -1.74 21.27
C GLU A 185 -20.20 -0.78 21.94
N ALA A 186 -19.24 -0.23 21.18
CA ALA A 186 -18.33 0.81 21.67
C ALA A 186 -19.06 2.11 22.08
N ALA A 187 -20.19 2.44 21.42
CA ALA A 187 -21.02 3.59 21.77
C ALA A 187 -21.97 3.33 22.97
N ALA A 188 -22.22 2.07 23.31
CA ALA A 188 -23.16 1.67 24.37
C ALA A 188 -22.48 1.40 25.73
N ALA A 189 -21.14 1.38 25.80
CA ALA A 189 -20.43 1.24 27.07
C ALA A 189 -20.64 2.50 27.96
N PRO A 190 -21.11 2.38 29.21
CA PRO A 190 -21.33 3.53 30.08
C PRO A 190 -20.00 4.20 30.46
N SER A 191 -19.87 5.49 30.16
CA SER A 191 -18.80 6.35 30.64
C SER A 191 -18.88 6.43 32.18
N ALA A 192 -18.08 5.62 32.87
CA ALA A 192 -17.96 5.72 34.32
C ALA A 192 -17.28 7.06 34.68
N PRO A 193 -17.81 7.82 35.67
CA PRO A 193 -17.30 9.15 36.00
C PRO A 193 -16.03 9.01 36.85
N ALA A 194 -14.87 9.36 36.28
CA ALA A 194 -13.66 9.57 37.07
C ALA A 194 -13.78 10.93 37.77
N ALA A 195 -14.32 10.90 38.98
CA ALA A 195 -14.30 12.00 39.93
C ALA A 195 -12.85 12.35 40.33
N ALA A 196 -12.55 13.64 40.21
CA ALA A 196 -11.64 14.46 41.02
C ALA A 196 -10.55 13.76 41.86
N THR A 197 -9.29 14.00 41.53
CA THR A 197 -8.25 14.50 42.46
C THR A 197 -7.09 15.07 41.65
N SER A 198 -6.99 16.40 41.58
CA SER A 198 -5.76 17.18 41.82
C SER A 198 -5.99 18.61 41.33
N ALA A 199 -6.67 19.39 42.17
CA ALA A 199 -6.49 20.83 42.18
C ALA A 199 -5.18 21.10 42.91
N ALA A 200 -4.09 21.37 42.18
CA ALA A 200 -2.97 22.22 42.62
C ALA A 200 -1.86 22.25 41.55
N SER A 201 -2.06 23.05 40.51
CA SER A 201 -1.00 23.96 40.06
C SER A 201 -1.68 25.06 39.25
N ALA A 202 -2.07 26.10 39.97
CA ALA A 202 -2.63 27.30 39.40
C ALA A 202 -1.55 28.07 38.64
N ALA A 203 -1.97 28.61 37.50
CA ALA A 203 -1.63 29.96 37.07
C ALA A 203 -0.14 30.31 36.96
N ALA A 204 0.46 29.92 35.84
CA ALA A 204 1.44 30.77 35.17
C ALA A 204 1.46 30.45 33.66
N SER A 205 1.38 31.49 32.84
CA SER A 205 1.43 31.48 31.36
C SER A 205 0.09 31.32 30.63
N VAL A 206 -0.84 32.24 30.93
CA VAL A 206 -1.64 32.87 29.87
C VAL A 206 -0.66 33.67 29.01
N LEU A 207 -0.82 33.62 27.68
CA LEU A 207 0.05 34.17 26.62
C LEU A 207 1.06 33.16 26.05
N ASN A 208 0.70 32.62 24.88
CA ASN A 208 1.57 31.96 23.91
C ASN A 208 1.87 30.46 24.12
N ARG A 209 0.84 29.60 24.07
CA ARG A 209 1.01 28.17 23.78
C ARG A 209 0.53 27.90 22.34
N PRO A 210 1.33 27.29 21.46
CA PRO A 210 0.84 26.90 20.14
C PRO A 210 -0.37 25.97 20.33
N ALA A 211 -1.47 26.25 19.63
CA ALA A 211 -2.69 25.48 19.72
C ALA A 211 -2.37 23.99 19.55
N ARG A 212 -2.67 23.19 20.59
CA ARG A 212 -2.37 21.76 20.60
C ARG A 212 -3.24 21.11 19.52
N VAL A 213 -2.60 20.51 18.52
CA VAL A 213 -3.30 19.80 17.45
C VAL A 213 -3.46 18.35 17.85
N PHE A 214 -4.69 17.83 17.77
CA PHE A 214 -5.04 16.47 18.18
C PHE A 214 -5.07 15.52 16.98
N SER A 215 -4.97 14.22 17.23
CA SER A 215 -5.00 13.19 16.18
C SER A 215 -5.75 11.95 16.66
N ALA A 216 -5.83 10.91 15.81
CA ALA A 216 -6.39 9.62 16.18
C ALA A 216 -5.65 8.91 17.33
N ALA A 217 -4.44 9.36 17.67
CA ALA A 217 -3.66 8.83 18.80
C ALA A 217 -4.02 9.51 20.14
N ASP A 218 -4.72 10.64 20.13
CA ASP A 218 -5.16 11.30 21.36
C ASP A 218 -6.42 10.64 21.90
N ILE A 219 -6.32 10.12 23.12
CA ILE A 219 -7.43 9.56 23.88
C ILE A 219 -8.36 10.73 24.28
N ASP A 220 -9.67 10.47 24.31
CA ASP A 220 -10.75 11.43 24.65
C ASP A 220 -11.03 12.53 23.61
N VAL A 221 -10.61 12.33 22.36
CA VAL A 221 -10.92 13.22 21.23
C VAL A 221 -11.91 12.54 20.28
N THR A 222 -13.09 13.12 20.12
CA THR A 222 -14.05 12.68 19.10
C THR A 222 -13.56 13.16 17.74
N ALA A 223 -13.30 12.21 16.83
CA ALA A 223 -12.80 12.51 15.49
C ALA A 223 -13.80 13.32 14.65
N PRO A 224 -13.32 14.14 13.70
CA PRO A 224 -14.17 15.00 12.89
C PRO A 224 -15.00 14.18 11.89
N GLN A 225 -16.31 14.45 11.83
CA GLN A 225 -17.25 13.75 10.94
C GLN A 225 -17.29 14.44 9.57
N THR A 226 -17.22 13.67 8.50
CA THR A 226 -17.21 14.21 7.14
C THR A 226 -18.58 14.76 6.75
N ILE A 227 -18.65 16.05 6.39
CA ILE A 227 -19.86 16.68 5.83
C ILE A 227 -19.76 16.71 4.30
N ARG A 228 -18.64 17.20 3.78
CA ARG A 228 -18.38 17.29 2.34
C ARG A 228 -16.91 16.99 2.04
N GLN A 229 -16.68 15.87 1.35
CA GLN A 229 -15.34 15.43 0.94
C GLN A 229 -15.42 14.84 -0.47
N GLN A 230 -15.51 15.71 -1.48
CA GLN A 230 -15.52 15.28 -2.87
C GLN A 230 -14.08 15.15 -3.38
N VAL A 231 -13.67 13.91 -3.64
CA VAL A 231 -12.41 13.62 -4.34
C VAL A 231 -12.59 13.97 -5.82
N PRO A 232 -11.67 14.73 -6.43
CA PRO A 232 -11.81 15.13 -7.82
C PRO A 232 -11.73 13.92 -8.75
N VAL A 233 -12.63 13.89 -9.73
CA VAL A 233 -12.58 12.95 -10.85
C VAL A 233 -11.50 13.43 -11.81
N VAL A 234 -10.56 12.57 -12.17
CA VAL A 234 -9.52 12.90 -13.16
C VAL A 234 -9.92 12.47 -14.58
N PRO A 235 -9.55 13.25 -15.61
CA PRO A 235 -9.74 12.86 -17.00
C PRO A 235 -9.09 11.51 -17.30
N TYR A 236 -9.74 10.71 -18.14
CA TYR A 236 -9.30 9.35 -18.50
C TYR A 236 -7.86 9.31 -19.06
N SER A 237 -7.46 10.32 -19.81
CA SER A 237 -6.10 10.45 -20.36
C SER A 237 -5.03 10.55 -19.26
N LEU A 238 -5.33 11.24 -18.15
CA LEU A 238 -4.43 11.38 -17.01
C LEU A 238 -4.45 10.12 -16.13
N ALA A 239 -5.61 9.49 -15.96
CA ALA A 239 -5.70 8.24 -15.21
C ALA A 239 -4.86 7.11 -15.84
N ARG A 240 -4.73 7.07 -17.18
CA ARG A 240 -3.87 6.11 -17.88
C ARG A 240 -2.36 6.31 -17.66
N ALA A 241 -1.94 7.50 -17.26
CA ALA A 241 -0.53 7.80 -16.99
C ALA A 241 -0.10 7.37 -15.57
N ILE A 242 -1.04 6.91 -14.73
CA ILE A 242 -0.78 6.45 -13.37
C ILE A 242 -0.50 4.94 -13.43
N PRO A 243 0.66 4.46 -12.92
CA PRO A 243 0.99 3.03 -12.90
C PRO A 243 -0.08 2.21 -12.16
N ALA A 244 -0.35 0.99 -12.64
CA ALA A 244 -1.44 0.14 -12.14
C ALA A 244 -1.32 -0.33 -10.66
N GLY A 245 -0.22 -0.02 -9.98
CA GLY A 245 -0.01 -0.28 -8.55
C GLY A 245 0.01 0.97 -7.66
N GLN A 246 -0.14 2.17 -8.22
CA GLN A 246 0.00 3.46 -7.52
C GLN A 246 -1.30 4.28 -7.53
N ALA A 247 -2.45 3.61 -7.58
CA ALA A 247 -3.76 4.25 -7.70
C ALA A 247 -4.33 4.77 -6.36
N SER A 248 -3.58 4.66 -5.26
CA SER A 248 -3.96 5.15 -3.94
C SER A 248 -2.80 5.83 -3.21
N GLY A 249 -3.13 6.85 -2.43
CA GLY A 249 -2.19 7.62 -1.63
C GLY A 249 -2.83 8.04 -0.31
N VAL A 250 -2.02 8.67 0.55
CA VAL A 250 -2.45 9.10 1.89
C VAL A 250 -2.38 10.60 1.98
N LEU A 251 -3.53 11.21 2.26
CA LEU A 251 -3.67 12.65 2.48
C LEU A 251 -3.80 12.93 3.97
N GLU A 252 -3.02 13.87 4.46
CA GLU A 252 -3.12 14.39 5.82
C GLU A 252 -3.75 15.79 5.78
N LEU A 253 -4.79 15.97 6.58
CA LEU A 253 -5.58 17.19 6.69
C LEU A 253 -5.45 17.75 8.10
N LEU A 254 -5.25 19.05 8.22
CA LEU A 254 -5.43 19.81 9.45
C LEU A 254 -6.80 20.48 9.40
N ILE A 255 -7.69 20.06 10.28
CA ILE A 255 -9.05 20.58 10.38
C ILE A 255 -9.10 21.55 11.58
N ASP A 256 -9.67 22.73 11.39
CA ASP A 256 -9.83 23.76 12.42
C ASP A 256 -11.01 23.46 13.38
N GLU A 257 -11.24 24.38 14.32
CA GLU A 257 -12.28 24.28 15.35
C GLU A 257 -13.69 24.51 14.77
N GLU A 258 -13.78 25.06 13.57
CA GLU A 258 -15.01 25.28 12.81
C GLU A 258 -15.31 24.12 11.84
N GLY A 259 -14.35 23.21 11.64
CA GLY A 259 -14.46 22.07 10.75
C GLY A 259 -14.02 22.32 9.30
N ASN A 260 -13.31 23.42 9.03
CA ASN A 260 -12.69 23.69 7.73
C ASN A 260 -11.28 23.09 7.66
N VAL A 261 -10.82 22.83 6.45
CA VAL A 261 -9.44 22.36 6.22
C VAL A 261 -8.50 23.56 6.15
N GLU A 262 -7.65 23.71 7.17
CA GLU A 262 -6.64 24.78 7.26
C GLU A 262 -5.37 24.42 6.46
N GLN A 263 -4.98 23.14 6.48
CA GLN A 263 -3.82 22.63 5.75
C GLN A 263 -4.08 21.23 5.19
N ALA A 264 -3.57 20.94 4.00
CA ALA A 264 -3.60 19.62 3.39
C ALA A 264 -2.20 19.29 2.86
N VAL A 265 -1.71 18.07 3.12
CA VAL A 265 -0.41 17.58 2.65
C VAL A 265 -0.53 16.13 2.22
N MET A 266 0.04 15.81 1.06
CA MET A 266 0.12 14.42 0.61
C MET A 266 1.29 13.73 1.32
N ARG A 267 1.00 12.70 2.13
CA ARG A 267 2.00 11.89 2.85
C ARG A 267 2.48 10.70 2.03
N GLN A 268 1.61 10.17 1.17
CA GLN A 268 1.96 9.19 0.15
C GLN A 268 1.44 9.65 -1.20
N THR A 269 2.35 10.01 -2.09
CA THR A 269 2.08 10.53 -3.43
C THR A 269 1.57 9.44 -4.37
N VAL A 270 0.51 9.76 -5.11
CA VAL A 270 -0.02 8.92 -6.21
C VAL A 270 0.66 9.33 -7.51
N ASN A 271 0.48 10.60 -7.86
CA ASN A 271 1.09 11.24 -9.02
C ASN A 271 1.00 12.76 -8.81
N PRO A 272 2.03 13.56 -9.16
CA PRO A 272 2.04 15.01 -8.93
C PRO A 272 0.78 15.76 -9.40
N PHE A 273 0.17 15.35 -10.52
CA PHE A 273 -1.03 16.00 -11.05
C PHE A 273 -2.29 15.64 -10.26
N PHE A 274 -2.44 14.36 -9.87
CA PHE A 274 -3.56 13.92 -9.03
C PHE A 274 -3.47 14.55 -7.64
N ASP A 275 -2.27 14.55 -7.05
CA ASP A 275 -2.00 15.13 -5.74
C ASP A 275 -2.34 16.63 -5.73
N ALA A 276 -1.92 17.39 -6.76
CA ALA A 276 -2.27 18.81 -6.88
C ALA A 276 -3.78 19.06 -6.98
N ALA A 277 -4.50 18.21 -7.71
CA ALA A 277 -5.96 18.29 -7.83
C ALA A 277 -6.65 18.00 -6.48
N VAL A 278 -6.21 16.96 -5.76
CA VAL A 278 -6.74 16.59 -4.44
C VAL A 278 -6.45 17.68 -3.41
N LEU A 279 -5.23 18.24 -3.38
CA LEU A 279 -4.87 19.33 -2.47
C LEU A 279 -5.69 20.59 -2.72
N THR A 280 -6.01 20.88 -3.98
CA THR A 280 -6.87 22.01 -4.34
C THR A 280 -8.31 21.78 -3.90
N ALA A 281 -8.86 20.59 -4.14
CA ALA A 281 -10.20 20.21 -3.71
C ALA A 281 -10.35 20.21 -2.18
N ALA A 282 -9.33 19.74 -1.47
CA ALA A 282 -9.32 19.62 -0.01
C ALA A 282 -9.58 20.94 0.72
N ARG A 283 -9.19 22.08 0.13
CA ARG A 283 -9.46 23.43 0.68
C ARG A 283 -10.95 23.77 0.78
N SER A 284 -11.79 23.09 0.00
CA SER A 284 -13.24 23.30 -0.03
C SER A 284 -14.02 22.24 0.75
N TRP A 285 -13.33 21.31 1.40
CA TRP A 285 -13.96 20.25 2.19
C TRP A 285 -14.41 20.77 3.54
N GLN A 286 -15.48 20.15 4.03
CA GLN A 286 -16.11 20.55 5.28
C GLN A 286 -16.34 19.33 6.16
N TYR A 287 -16.05 19.52 7.44
CA TYR A 287 -16.18 18.53 8.48
C TYR A 287 -17.00 19.11 9.63
N ARG A 288 -17.62 18.25 10.42
CA ARG A 288 -17.99 18.60 11.79
C ARG A 288 -16.70 18.57 12.60
N PRO A 289 -16.34 19.63 13.34
CA PRO A 289 -15.06 19.73 14.02
C PRO A 289 -14.86 18.58 15.01
N ALA A 290 -13.59 18.25 15.25
CA ALA A 290 -13.26 17.31 16.31
C ALA A 290 -13.58 17.95 17.66
N THR A 291 -14.11 17.17 18.60
CA THR A 291 -14.42 17.69 19.93
C THR A 291 -13.62 16.94 20.97
N LYS A 292 -12.91 17.69 21.81
CA LYS A 292 -12.32 17.17 23.04
C LYS A 292 -13.08 17.77 24.22
N ASP A 293 -13.64 16.93 25.09
CA ASP A 293 -14.42 17.38 26.24
C ASP A 293 -15.59 18.33 25.88
N GLY A 294 -16.19 18.11 24.69
CA GLY A 294 -17.27 18.95 24.15
C GLY A 294 -16.85 20.29 23.55
N GLN A 295 -15.56 20.66 23.63
CA GLN A 295 -14.99 21.83 22.97
C GLN A 295 -14.41 21.44 21.62
N ALA A 296 -14.66 22.26 20.60
CA ALA A 296 -14.05 22.05 19.29
C ALA A 296 -12.54 22.26 19.35
N VAL A 297 -11.79 21.37 18.71
CA VAL A 297 -10.32 21.39 18.71
C VAL A 297 -9.78 21.13 17.30
N ARG A 298 -8.59 21.68 17.05
CA ARG A 298 -7.85 21.40 15.80
C ARG A 298 -7.42 19.95 15.74
N TYR A 299 -7.58 19.32 14.57
CA TYR A 299 -7.39 17.89 14.41
C TYR A 299 -6.65 17.50 13.12
N VAL A 300 -5.61 16.68 13.23
CA VAL A 300 -4.95 16.03 12.09
C VAL A 300 -5.68 14.73 11.73
N LYS A 301 -6.29 14.72 10.55
CA LYS A 301 -6.95 13.54 9.97
C LYS A 301 -6.11 12.97 8.83
N ARG A 302 -5.84 11.67 8.86
CA ARG A 302 -5.24 10.94 7.72
C ARG A 302 -6.32 10.15 7.00
N ILE A 303 -6.40 10.30 5.68
CA ILE A 303 -7.34 9.58 4.84
C ILE A 303 -6.61 8.93 3.66
N GLY A 304 -7.09 7.76 3.24
CA GLY A 304 -6.72 7.19 1.95
C GLY A 304 -7.50 7.89 0.83
N VAL A 305 -6.81 8.27 -0.24
CA VAL A 305 -7.41 8.80 -1.47
C VAL A 305 -7.04 7.90 -2.62
N SER A 306 -7.99 7.61 -3.51
CA SER A 306 -7.76 6.80 -4.70
C SER A 306 -8.24 7.52 -5.95
N VAL A 307 -7.62 7.17 -7.07
CA VAL A 307 -7.97 7.71 -8.39
C VAL A 307 -9.31 7.11 -8.81
N ALA A 308 -10.37 7.92 -8.82
CA ALA A 308 -11.64 7.53 -9.42
C ALA A 308 -11.63 7.87 -10.92
N LEU A 309 -11.89 6.86 -11.76
CA LEU A 309 -12.00 7.04 -13.21
C LEU A 309 -13.28 7.81 -13.55
N GLY A 310 -13.15 8.92 -14.28
CA GLY A 310 -14.31 9.59 -14.89
C GLY A 310 -14.88 8.74 -16.01
N ALA A 311 -16.21 8.65 -16.09
CA ALA A 311 -16.90 8.05 -17.24
C ALA A 311 -16.54 8.81 -18.53
N ARG A 312 -16.52 8.07 -19.65
CA ARG A 312 -16.25 8.60 -20.99
C ARG A 312 -17.31 9.59 -21.46
#